data_AF-A0A0C5E6Q0-F1
#
_entry.id   AF-A0A0C5E6Q0-F1
#
_cell.length_a   1.000
_cell.length_b   1.000
_cell.length_c   1.000
_cell.angle_alpha   90.00
_cell.angle_beta   90.00
_cell.angle_gamma   90.00
#
_symmetry.space_group_name_H-M   'P 1'
#
loop_
_entity.id
_entity.type
_entity.pdbx_description
1 polymer ?
#
loop_
_entity_poly.entity_id
_entity_poly.type
_entity_poly.pdbx_seq_one_letter_code
_entity_poly.pdbx_strand_id
1 'polypeptide(L)' 'MRIAELTEQEAKVAQMLGDAWNAYVKLPVEHPMERQEFCTAIHACQDKILGRAGRRAFHSAAPAAKED' A
#
# COMPACT_ATOMS: atom_id res chain seq x y z
N MET A 1 -3.46 20.47 7.39
CA MET A 1 -3.35 19.23 6.59
C MET A 1 -4.17 18.16 7.30
N ARG A 2 -5.10 17.47 6.63
CA ARG A 2 -5.77 16.31 7.23
C ARG A 2 -4.82 15.11 7.14
N ILE A 3 -4.69 14.38 8.24
CA ILE A 3 -3.83 13.19 8.32
C ILE A 3 -4.57 12.04 7.65
N ALA A 4 -3.91 11.37 6.70
CA ALA A 4 -4.43 10.15 6.09
C ALA A 4 -4.08 8.96 6.99
N GLU A 5 -5.08 8.41 7.68
CA GLU A 5 -4.89 7.27 8.57
C GLU A 5 -5.35 5.97 7.90
N LEU A 6 -4.54 4.92 8.02
CA LEU A 6 -4.91 3.56 7.64
C LEU A 6 -5.91 2.99 8.65
N THR A 7 -6.83 2.14 8.18
CA THR A 7 -7.53 1.25 9.11
C THR A 7 -6.58 0.15 9.62
N GLU A 8 -6.94 -0.52 10.72
CA GLU A 8 -6.18 -1.68 11.21
C GLU A 8 -6.04 -2.78 10.15
N GLN A 9 -7.09 -3.01 9.35
CA GLN A 9 -7.06 -4.01 8.28
C GLN A 9 -6.12 -3.57 7.14
N GLU A 10 -6.10 -2.28 6.79
CA GLU A 10 -5.19 -1.75 5.78
C GLU A 10 -3.73 -1.81 6.26
N ALA A 11 -3.48 -1.46 7.52
CA ALA A 11 -2.15 -1.59 8.14
C ALA A 11 -1.70 -3.06 8.17
N LYS A 12 -2.59 -4.00 8.50
CA LYS A 12 -2.30 -5.44 8.49
C LYS A 12 -1.92 -5.94 7.10
N VAL A 13 -2.63 -5.52 6.05
CA VAL A 13 -2.26 -5.90 4.67
C VAL A 13 -0.91 -5.31 4.27
N ALA A 14 -0.64 -4.04 4.61
CA ALA A 14 0.66 -3.42 4.35
C ALA A 14 1.81 -4.16 5.06
N GLN A 15 1.59 -4.62 6.30
CA GLN A 15 2.54 -5.43 7.04
C GLN A 15 2.79 -6.79 6.38
N MET A 16 1.74 -7.49 5.95
CA MET A 16 1.86 -8.78 5.25
C MET A 16 2.70 -8.68 3.97
N LEU A 17 2.61 -7.55 3.25
CA LEU A 17 3.46 -7.29 2.08
C LEU A 17 4.93 -7.11 2.47
N GLY A 18 5.21 -6.42 3.59
CA GLY A 18 6.57 -6.32 4.14
C GLY A 18 7.10 -7.68 4.61
N ASP A 19 6.27 -8.49 5.24
CA ASP A 19 6.64 -9.84 5.68
C ASP A 19 6.92 -10.76 4.47
N ALA A 20 6.15 -10.63 3.39
CA ALA A 20 6.39 -11.34 2.14
C ALA A 20 7.75 -10.97 1.53
N TRP A 21 8.11 -9.68 1.51
CA TRP A 21 9.45 -9.23 1.11
C TRP A 21 10.55 -9.85 1.99
N ASN A 22 10.38 -9.78 3.31
CA ASN A 22 11.34 -10.33 4.28
C ASN A 22 11.55 -11.84 4.13
N ALA A 23 10.50 -12.58 3.74
CA ALA A 23 10.60 -14.00 3.42
C ALA A 23 11.28 -14.23 2.07
N TYR A 24 10.89 -13.48 1.04
CA TYR A 24 11.37 -13.64 -0.33
C TYR A 24 12.89 -13.44 -0.46
N VAL A 25 13.47 -12.41 0.17
CA VAL A 25 14.91 -12.13 0.07
C VAL A 25 15.82 -13.20 0.68
N LYS A 26 15.26 -14.14 1.44
CA LYS A 26 15.97 -15.29 2.01
C LYS A 26 16.00 -16.50 1.08
N LEU A 27 15.22 -16.49 0.00
CA LEU A 27 15.23 -17.54 -1.00
C LEU A 27 16.55 -17.50 -1.80
N PRO A 28 17.01 -18.65 -2.33
CA PRO A 28 18.08 -18.69 -3.32
C PRO A 28 17.72 -17.82 -4.53
N VAL A 29 18.75 -17.20 -5.14
CA VAL A 29 18.54 -16.38 -6.32
C VAL A 29 18.59 -17.24 -7.57
N GLU A 30 17.46 -17.33 -8.28
CA GLU A 30 17.36 -18.10 -9.53
C GLU A 30 17.58 -17.21 -10.76
N HIS A 31 17.17 -15.93 -10.69
CA HIS A 31 17.38 -14.94 -11.74
C HIS A 31 17.85 -13.58 -11.20
N PRO A 32 18.85 -12.91 -11.80
CA PRO A 32 19.38 -11.63 -11.28
C PRO A 32 18.35 -10.51 -11.10
N MET A 33 17.26 -10.53 -11.87
CA MET A 33 16.21 -9.48 -11.81
C MET A 33 15.08 -9.77 -10.82
N GLU A 34 14.96 -11.00 -10.32
CA GLU A 34 13.76 -11.44 -9.61
C GLU A 34 13.48 -10.62 -8.34
N ARG A 35 14.54 -10.18 -7.64
CA ARG A 35 14.41 -9.35 -6.42
C ARG A 35 13.83 -7.98 -6.75
N GLN A 36 14.26 -7.37 -7.85
CA GLN A 36 13.75 -6.09 -8.29
C GLN A 36 12.29 -6.22 -8.74
N GLU A 37 11.97 -7.26 -9.49
CA GLU A 37 10.62 -7.55 -9.96
C GLU A 37 9.66 -7.78 -8.78
N PHE A 38 10.06 -8.59 -7.81
CA PHE A 38 9.25 -8.86 -6.62
C PHE A 38 9.09 -7.60 -5.74
N CYS A 39 10.15 -6.83 -5.52
CA CYS A 39 10.08 -5.54 -4.81
C CYS A 39 9.12 -4.57 -5.51
N THR A 40 9.19 -4.48 -6.84
CA THR A 40 8.29 -3.64 -7.65
C THR A 40 6.83 -4.06 -7.48
N ALA A 41 6.55 -5.37 -7.48
CA ALA A 41 5.20 -5.88 -7.24
C ALA A 41 4.69 -5.56 -5.82
N ILE A 42 5.55 -5.69 -4.80
CA ILE A 42 5.21 -5.32 -3.42
C ILE A 42 4.87 -3.83 -3.33
N HIS A 43 5.67 -2.94 -3.92
CA HIS A 43 5.39 -1.51 -3.94
C HIS A 43 4.07 -1.19 -4.65
N ALA A 44 3.81 -1.82 -5.80
CA ALA A 44 2.55 -1.64 -6.52
C ALA A 44 1.33 -2.03 -5.67
N CYS A 45 1.45 -3.06 -4.83
CA CYS A 45 0.42 -3.45 -3.86
C CYS A 45 0.30 -2.45 -2.71
N GLN A 46 1.42 -2.01 -2.13
CA GLN A 46 1.43 -1.02 -1.05
C GLN A 46 0.78 0.31 -1.49
N ASP A 47 1.08 0.80 -2.71
CA ASP A 47 0.46 2.00 -3.29
C ASP A 47 -1.07 1.89 -3.33
N LYS A 48 -1.59 0.70 -3.65
CA LYS A 48 -3.05 0.47 -3.71
C LYS A 48 -3.68 0.59 -2.32
N ILE A 49 -3.03 0.06 -1.29
CA ILE A 49 -3.49 0.10 0.10
C ILE A 49 -3.38 1.51 0.67
N LEU A 50 -2.21 2.15 0.57
CA LEU A 50 -1.99 3.51 1.07
C LEU A 50 -2.89 4.53 0.36
N GLY A 51 -3.10 4.34 -0.95
CA GLY A 51 -4.01 5.17 -1.73
C GLY A 51 -5.47 5.15 -1.23
N ARG A 52 -5.90 4.12 -0.49
CA ARG A 52 -7.25 4.09 0.11
C ARG A 52 -7.41 5.13 1.20
N ALA A 53 -6.45 5.24 2.11
CA ALA A 53 -6.46 6.28 3.15
C ALA A 53 -6.37 7.68 2.53
N GLY A 54 -5.53 7.86 1.52
CA GLY A 54 -5.46 9.12 0.76
C GLY A 54 -6.80 9.51 0.14
N ARG A 55 -7.47 8.57 -0.54
CA ARG A 55 -8.81 8.80 -1.11
C ARG A 55 -9.86 9.15 -0.04
N ARG A 56 -9.87 8.44 1.10
CA ARG A 56 -10.76 8.79 2.22
C ARG A 56 -10.51 10.19 2.75
N ALA A 57 -9.24 10.57 2.96
CA ALA A 57 -8.88 11.90 3.45
C ALA A 57 -9.28 13.00 2.46
N PHE A 58 -9.09 12.75 1.15
CA PHE A 58 -9.49 13.66 0.08
C PHE A 58 -11.02 13.85 0.02
N HIS A 59 -11.80 12.76 0.00
CA HIS A 59 -13.27 12.85 -0.01
C HIS A 59 -13.84 13.49 1.24
N SER A 60 -13.28 13.19 2.42
CA SER A 60 -13.67 13.85 3.67
C SER A 60 -13.35 15.35 3.64
N ALA A 61 -12.42 15.77 2.76
CA ALA A 61 -12.03 17.15 2.60
C ALA A 61 -12.81 17.95 1.56
N ALA A 62 -13.51 17.28 0.66
CA ALA A 62 -14.43 17.95 -0.24
C ALA A 62 -15.64 18.47 0.55
N PRO A 63 -16.08 19.73 0.36
CA PRO A 63 -17.37 20.15 0.86
C PRO A 63 -18.44 19.23 0.25
N ALA A 64 -19.45 18.86 1.04
CA ALA A 64 -20.63 18.18 0.50
C ALA A 64 -21.10 18.98 -0.72
N ALA A 65 -21.12 18.35 -1.89
CA ALA A 65 -21.74 18.95 -3.06
C ALA A 65 -23.15 19.37 -2.61
N LYS A 66 -23.45 20.66 -2.71
CA LYS A 66 -24.81 21.12 -2.46
C LYS A 66 -25.68 20.38 -3.46
N GLU A 67 -26.62 19.58 -2.95
CA GLU A 67 -27.71 19.05 -3.76
C GLU A 67 -28.54 20.26 -4.21
N ASP A 68 -28.67 20.42 -5.53
CA ASP A 68 -29.59 21.37 -6.18
C ASP A 68 -31.03 20.84 -6.13
#